data_AF-A0A953A2P6-F1
#
_entry.id   AF-A0A953A2P6-F1
#
_cell.length_a   1.000
_cell.length_b   1.000
_cell.length_c   1.000
_cell.angle_alpha   90.00
_cell.angle_beta   90.00
_cell.angle_gamma   90.00
#
_symmetry.space_group_name_H-M   'P 1'
#
loop_
_entity.id
_entity.type
_entity.pdbx_description
1 polymer ?
#
loop_
_entity_poly.entity_id
_entity_poly.type
_entity_poly.pdbx_seq_one_letter_code
_entity_poly.pdbx_strand_id
1 'polypeptide(L)'
;LNPLKHLDPFGSVLLPILTYSLGGFLVGWAKPVPYNPYNLRPGRWSEAIVAGAGPLVNLAIALAFGLLVRFGASAGLGATLIHLDGSKLLFAFFPQDAQRLRAFFERYSFLLLILFIFFLWQYLSPVIGLIFSLMTGFSL
;
A
#
# COMPACT_ATOMS: atom_id res chain seq x y z
N LEU A 1 24.12 -11.02 -4.36
CA LEU A 1 24.03 -9.60 -3.95
C LEU A 1 23.59 -9.56 -2.50
N ASN A 2 24.36 -8.94 -1.60
CA ASN A 2 24.00 -8.84 -0.18
C ASN A 2 23.10 -7.60 0.02
N PRO A 3 21.80 -7.77 0.36
CA PRO A 3 20.86 -6.64 0.50
C PRO A 3 21.24 -5.72 1.67
N LEU A 4 21.88 -6.26 2.72
CA LEU A 4 22.32 -5.48 3.88
C LEU A 4 23.42 -4.46 3.51
N LYS A 5 24.20 -4.71 2.46
CA LYS A 5 25.24 -3.78 1.99
C LYS A 5 24.69 -2.55 1.26
N HIS A 6 23.42 -2.58 0.89
CA HIS A 6 22.76 -1.47 0.19
C HIS A 6 21.88 -0.62 1.12
N LEU A 7 21.72 -1.04 2.39
CA LEU A 7 21.02 -0.25 3.39
C LEU A 7 21.93 0.87 3.90
N ASP A 8 21.37 2.08 3.95
CA ASP A 8 22.00 3.22 4.62
C ASP A 8 21.51 3.23 6.08
N PRO A 9 22.37 2.98 7.08
CA PRO A 9 21.96 2.90 8.49
C PRO A 9 21.26 4.18 8.97
N PHE A 10 21.61 5.33 8.41
CA PHE A 10 20.99 6.59 8.78
C PHE A 10 19.58 6.69 8.19
N GLY A 11 19.45 6.58 6.87
CA GLY A 11 18.18 6.79 6.18
C GLY A 11 17.17 5.64 6.33
N SER A 12 17.65 4.39 6.42
CA SER A 12 16.79 3.21 6.43
C SER A 12 16.47 2.70 7.84
N VAL A 13 17.20 3.14 8.88
CA VAL A 13 16.99 2.69 10.27
C VAL A 13 16.80 3.86 11.23
N LEU A 14 17.77 4.78 11.31
CA LEU A 14 17.72 5.88 12.28
C LEU A 14 16.55 6.83 12.02
N LEU A 15 16.33 7.20 10.76
CA LEU A 15 15.33 8.18 10.33
C LEU A 15 13.88 7.68 10.54
N PRO A 16 13.53 6.43 10.20
CA PRO A 16 12.23 5.84 10.57
C PRO A 16 12.01 5.78 12.08
N ILE A 17 13.02 5.40 12.87
CA ILE A 17 12.90 5.32 14.34
C ILE A 17 12.64 6.71 14.92
N LEU A 18 13.43 7.71 14.52
CA LEU A 18 13.26 9.09 14.98
C LEU A 18 11.89 9.66 14.60
N THR A 19 11.47 9.48 13.35
CA THR A 19 10.18 10.00 12.88
C THR A 19 9.00 9.31 13.57
N TYR A 20 9.10 8.01 13.81
CA TYR A 20 8.11 7.28 14.58
C TYR A 20 8.05 7.75 16.04
N SER A 21 9.21 7.92 16.69
CA SER A 21 9.28 8.36 18.09
C SER A 21 8.87 9.82 18.31
N LEU A 22 9.07 10.71 17.34
CA LEU A 22 8.75 12.13 17.47
C LEU A 22 7.36 12.50 16.95
N GLY A 23 6.87 11.82 15.91
CA GLY A 23 5.65 12.21 15.20
C GLY A 23 4.65 11.08 14.96
N GLY A 24 4.97 9.84 15.31
CA GLY A 24 4.09 8.68 15.10
C GLY A 24 3.94 8.25 13.64
N PHE A 25 4.75 8.80 12.72
CA PHE A 25 4.77 8.42 11.30
C PHE A 25 6.17 7.90 10.91
N LEU A 26 6.21 6.85 10.09
CA LEU A 26 7.46 6.26 9.60
C LEU A 26 7.87 6.93 8.29
N VAL A 27 8.94 7.72 8.30
CA VAL A 27 9.55 8.24 7.06
C VAL A 27 10.70 7.35 6.65
N GLY A 28 10.52 6.59 5.57
CA GLY A 28 11.59 5.84 4.93
C GLY A 28 12.41 6.72 4.00
N TRP A 29 13.74 6.62 4.09
CA TRP A 29 14.66 7.26 3.13
C TRP A 29 15.44 6.21 2.35
N ALA A 30 15.32 6.26 1.02
CA ALA A 30 16.11 5.43 0.11
C ALA A 30 17.30 6.23 -0.41
N LYS A 31 18.51 5.68 -0.27
CA LYS A 31 19.71 6.28 -0.87
C LYS A 31 19.55 6.28 -2.39
N PRO A 32 19.71 7.43 -3.08
CA PRO A 32 19.60 7.49 -4.53
C PRO A 32 20.67 6.61 -5.18
N VAL A 33 20.25 5.80 -6.15
CA VAL A 33 21.16 4.92 -6.90
C VAL A 33 21.87 5.77 -7.96
N PRO A 34 23.22 5.76 -8.00
CA PRO A 34 23.96 6.54 -8.99
C PRO A 34 23.69 6.01 -10.40
N TYR A 35 23.50 6.92 -11.36
CA TYR A 35 23.41 6.61 -12.78
C TYR A 35 24.72 7.03 -13.48
N ASN A 36 25.00 6.45 -14.65
CA ASN A 36 26.16 6.82 -15.46
C ASN A 36 25.75 7.83 -16.55
N PRO A 37 26.19 9.10 -16.48
CA PRO A 37 25.83 10.13 -17.47
C PRO A 37 26.36 9.84 -18.88
N TYR A 38 27.46 9.09 -19.00
CA TYR A 38 28.03 8.73 -20.30
C TYR A 38 27.16 7.77 -21.10
N ASN A 39 26.17 7.13 -20.45
CA ASN A 39 25.19 6.29 -21.12
C ASN A 39 23.99 7.08 -21.65
N LEU A 40 23.92 8.39 -21.38
CA LEU A 40 22.87 9.27 -21.89
C LEU A 40 23.24 9.83 -23.25
N ARG A 41 22.23 10.13 -24.08
CA ARG A 41 22.45 10.85 -25.33
C ARG A 41 23.17 12.18 -25.03
N PRO A 42 24.25 12.52 -25.76
CA PRO A 42 24.96 13.76 -25.56
C PRO A 42 24.02 14.95 -25.82
N GLY A 43 23.83 15.79 -24.81
CA GLY A 43 22.95 16.95 -24.89
C GLY A 43 22.64 17.53 -23.52
N ARG A 44 22.45 18.86 -23.46
CA ARG A 44 22.22 19.61 -22.21
C ARG A 44 20.90 19.26 -21.49
N TRP A 45 19.97 18.61 -22.18
CA TRP A 45 18.64 18.28 -21.66
C TRP A 45 18.49 16.80 -21.28
N SER A 46 19.49 15.96 -21.55
CA SER A 46 19.36 14.51 -21.34
C SER A 46 19.11 14.18 -19.87
N GLU A 47 19.82 14.84 -18.96
CA GLU A 47 19.65 14.69 -17.51
C GLU A 47 18.28 15.20 -17.04
N ALA A 48 17.83 16.36 -17.56
CA ALA A 48 16.52 16.93 -17.22
C ALA A 48 15.36 16.03 -17.68
N ILE A 49 15.48 15.40 -18.85
CA ILE A 49 14.49 14.46 -19.37
C ILE A 49 14.43 13.21 -18.50
N VAL A 50 15.58 12.67 -18.07
CA VAL A 50 15.64 11.49 -17.17
C VAL A 50 15.03 11.81 -15.80
N ALA A 51 15.35 12.97 -15.23
CA ALA A 51 14.76 13.41 -13.96
C ALA A 51 13.25 13.63 -14.08
N GLY A 52 12.77 14.18 -15.20
CA GLY A 52 11.36 14.42 -15.47
C GLY A 52 10.56 13.17 -15.81
N ALA A 53 11.20 12.11 -16.31
CA ALA A 53 10.53 10.88 -16.72
C ALA A 53 9.76 10.21 -15.58
N GLY A 54 10.31 10.18 -14.36
CA GLY A 54 9.64 9.61 -13.19
C GLY A 54 8.32 10.31 -12.87
N PRO A 55 8.33 11.62 -12.58
CA PRO A 55 7.10 12.40 -12.36
C PRO A 55 6.10 12.30 -13.52
N LEU A 56 6.56 12.34 -14.77
CA LEU A 56 5.69 12.24 -15.94
C LEU A 56 5.01 10.89 -16.06
N VAL A 57 5.71 9.78 -15.78
CA VAL A 57 5.12 8.43 -15.78
C VAL A 57 4.08 8.31 -14.69
N ASN A 58 4.31 8.85 -13.49
CA ASN A 58 3.31 8.85 -12.42
C ASN A 58 2.05 9.61 -12.83
N LEU A 59 2.20 10.79 -13.47
CA LEU A 59 1.07 11.56 -13.98
C LEU A 59 0.35 10.82 -15.11
N ALA A 60 1.08 10.18 -16.02
CA ALA A 60 0.50 9.40 -17.11
C ALA A 60 -0.30 8.20 -16.58
N ILE A 61 0.22 7.48 -15.57
CA ILE A 61 -0.48 6.39 -14.88
C ILE A 61 -1.74 6.93 -14.20
N ALA A 62 -1.63 8.01 -13.42
CA ALA A 62 -2.76 8.61 -12.74
C ALA A 62 -3.86 9.06 -13.71
N LEU A 63 -3.48 9.67 -14.84
CA LEU A 63 -4.41 10.04 -15.91
C LEU A 63 -5.04 8.81 -16.56
N ALA A 64 -4.26 7.80 -16.92
CA ALA A 64 -4.78 6.59 -17.55
C ALA A 64 -5.81 5.87 -16.66
N PHE A 65 -5.46 5.59 -15.40
CA PHE A 65 -6.38 4.96 -14.45
C PHE A 65 -7.54 5.88 -14.07
N GLY A 66 -7.30 7.19 -13.93
CA GLY A 66 -8.35 8.17 -13.66
C GLY A 66 -9.39 8.23 -14.78
N LEU A 67 -8.96 8.21 -16.04
CA LEU A 67 -9.84 8.16 -17.21
C LEU A 67 -10.56 6.81 -17.30
N LEU A 68 -9.87 5.70 -17.01
CA LEU A 68 -10.50 4.38 -16.92
C LEU A 68 -11.60 4.34 -15.88
N VAL A 69 -11.41 4.95 -14.70
CA VAL A 69 -12.47 5.04 -13.68
C VAL A 69 -13.60 5.95 -14.17
N ARG A 70 -13.26 7.13 -14.71
CA ARG A 70 -14.24 8.13 -15.17
C ARG A 70 -15.17 7.58 -16.26
N PHE A 71 -14.60 6.92 -17.27
CA PHE A 71 -15.34 6.42 -18.44
C PHE A 71 -15.73 4.94 -18.33
N GLY A 72 -14.96 4.13 -17.62
CA GLY A 72 -15.32 2.76 -17.27
C GLY A 72 -16.54 2.70 -16.35
N ALA A 73 -16.72 3.69 -15.46
CA ALA A 73 -17.95 3.83 -14.69
C ALA A 73 -19.19 4.02 -15.58
N SER A 74 -19.11 4.86 -16.63
CA SER A 74 -20.20 5.03 -17.61
C SER A 74 -20.41 3.83 -18.54
N ALA A 75 -19.38 3.00 -18.75
CA ALA A 75 -19.45 1.78 -19.55
C ALA A 75 -19.93 0.53 -18.76
N GLY A 76 -20.32 0.70 -17.49
CA GLY A 76 -20.71 -0.41 -16.60
C GLY A 76 -19.53 -1.22 -16.03
N LEU A 77 -18.30 -0.93 -16.45
CA LEU A 77 -17.06 -1.56 -15.97
C LEU A 77 -16.65 -1.06 -14.57
N GLY A 78 -17.16 0.10 -14.15
CA GLY A 78 -16.93 0.63 -12.79
C GLY A 78 -17.46 -0.29 -11.71
N ALA A 79 -18.60 -0.96 -11.95
CA ALA A 79 -19.13 -1.93 -11.01
C ALA A 79 -18.16 -3.11 -10.85
N THR A 80 -17.57 -3.63 -11.92
CA THR A 80 -16.69 -4.81 -11.86
C THR A 80 -15.33 -4.52 -11.24
N LEU A 81 -14.78 -3.33 -11.46
CA LEU A 81 -13.49 -2.91 -10.90
C LEU A 81 -13.59 -2.43 -9.44
N ILE A 82 -14.71 -1.81 -9.06
CA ILE A 82 -14.99 -1.42 -7.66
C ILE A 82 -15.43 -2.64 -6.84
N HIS A 83 -16.04 -3.66 -7.45
CA HIS A 83 -16.42 -4.91 -6.77
C HIS A 83 -15.26 -5.85 -6.41
N LEU A 84 -14.00 -5.48 -6.69
CA LEU A 84 -12.80 -6.18 -6.22
C LEU A 84 -12.50 -5.85 -4.75
N ASP A 85 -13.49 -5.46 -3.96
CA ASP A 85 -13.37 -5.39 -2.51
C ASP A 85 -13.29 -6.81 -1.95
N GLY A 86 -12.25 -7.08 -1.15
CA GLY A 86 -12.04 -8.38 -0.48
C GLY A 86 -13.21 -8.82 0.42
N SER A 87 -14.22 -7.97 0.63
CA SER A 87 -15.50 -8.32 1.25
C SER A 87 -16.19 -9.49 0.57
N LYS A 88 -16.04 -9.67 -0.76
CA LYS A 88 -16.59 -10.84 -1.46
C LYS A 88 -15.99 -12.17 -1.03
N LEU A 89 -14.73 -12.18 -0.58
CA LEU A 89 -14.09 -13.39 -0.03
C LEU A 89 -14.67 -13.73 1.34
N LEU A 90 -14.96 -12.72 2.17
CA LEU A 90 -15.66 -12.92 3.45
C LEU A 90 -17.10 -13.40 3.24
N PHE A 91 -17.78 -12.89 2.21
CA PHE A 91 -19.16 -13.26 1.91
C PHE A 91 -19.32 -14.64 1.25
N ALA A 92 -18.25 -15.27 0.77
CA ALA A 92 -18.26 -16.68 0.33
C ALA A 92 -18.66 -17.63 1.47
N PHE A 93 -18.43 -17.23 2.73
CA PHE A 93 -18.78 -17.99 3.92
C PHE A 93 -20.12 -17.55 4.55
N PHE A 94 -20.82 -16.54 3.99
CA PHE A 94 -22.05 -15.99 4.57
C PHE A 94 -23.33 -16.47 3.84
N PRO A 95 -24.34 -17.01 4.57
CA PRO A 95 -25.59 -17.50 4.00
C PRO A 95 -26.30 -16.46 3.11
N GLN A 96 -26.95 -16.93 2.04
CA GLN A 96 -27.56 -16.06 1.02
C GLN A 96 -28.76 -15.24 1.53
N ASP A 97 -29.39 -15.66 2.63
CA ASP A 97 -30.61 -15.04 3.17
C ASP A 97 -30.34 -13.74 3.96
N ALA A 98 -29.09 -13.44 4.26
CA ALA A 98 -28.70 -12.28 5.09
C ALA A 98 -28.49 -10.99 4.26
N GLN A 99 -29.34 -10.71 3.28
CA GLN A 99 -29.25 -9.55 2.37
C GLN A 99 -29.17 -8.20 3.12
N ARG A 100 -29.88 -8.05 4.24
CA ARG A 100 -29.84 -6.83 5.07
C ARG A 100 -28.49 -6.61 5.74
N LEU A 101 -27.87 -7.69 6.22
CA LEU A 101 -26.52 -7.65 6.79
C LEU A 101 -25.49 -7.35 5.69
N ARG A 102 -25.66 -7.91 4.48
CA ARG A 102 -24.81 -7.59 3.33
C ARG A 102 -24.85 -6.10 2.99
N ALA A 103 -26.03 -5.52 2.81
CA ALA A 103 -26.18 -4.09 2.52
C ALA A 103 -25.61 -3.18 3.62
N PHE A 104 -25.72 -3.59 4.89
CA PHE A 104 -25.09 -2.89 6.01
C PHE A 104 -23.56 -2.96 5.94
N PHE A 105 -22.99 -4.17 5.81
CA PHE A 105 -21.55 -4.36 5.76
C PHE A 105 -20.93 -3.72 4.51
N GLU A 106 -21.60 -3.72 3.36
CA GLU A 106 -21.12 -3.03 2.16
C GLU A 106 -21.12 -1.51 2.34
N ARG A 107 -22.19 -0.94 2.92
CA ARG A 107 -22.29 0.51 3.14
C ARG A 107 -21.29 1.03 4.18
N TYR A 108 -20.98 0.23 5.19
CA TYR A 108 -20.09 0.61 6.29
C TYR A 108 -18.73 -0.08 6.26
N SER A 109 -18.41 -0.85 5.20
CA SER A 109 -17.20 -1.69 5.10
C SER A 109 -15.92 -0.91 5.40
N PHE A 110 -15.78 0.26 4.79
CA PHE A 110 -14.61 1.13 4.95
C PHE A 110 -14.46 1.64 6.39
N LEU A 111 -15.57 2.09 7.00
CA LEU A 111 -15.57 2.55 8.40
C LEU A 111 -15.32 1.40 9.38
N LEU A 112 -15.92 0.24 9.14
CA LEU A 112 -15.72 -0.97 9.94
C LEU A 112 -14.28 -1.47 9.84
N LEU A 113 -13.66 -1.39 8.66
CA LEU A 113 -12.27 -1.77 8.44
C LEU A 113 -11.31 -0.81 9.12
N ILE A 114 -11.55 0.51 9.04
CA ILE A 114 -10.76 1.51 9.79
C ILE A 114 -10.91 1.26 11.30
N LEU A 115 -12.14 1.13 11.80
CA LEU A 115 -12.39 0.84 13.21
C LEU A 115 -11.71 -0.47 13.64
N PHE A 116 -11.75 -1.51 12.79
CA PHE A 116 -11.09 -2.77 13.04
C PHE A 116 -9.57 -2.61 13.15
N ILE A 117 -8.94 -1.93 12.20
CA ILE A 117 -7.49 -1.72 12.18
C ILE A 117 -7.02 -0.86 13.36
N PHE A 118 -7.74 0.21 13.71
CA PHE A 118 -7.31 1.09 14.79
C PHE A 118 -7.70 0.60 16.18
N PHE A 119 -8.84 -0.07 16.32
CA PHE A 119 -9.40 -0.43 17.62
C PHE A 119 -9.36 -1.92 17.94
N LEU A 120 -9.64 -2.81 16.98
CA LEU A 120 -9.67 -4.26 17.24
C LEU A 120 -8.27 -4.89 17.10
N TRP A 121 -7.43 -4.37 16.20
CA TRP A 121 -6.09 -4.92 15.94
C TRP A 121 -5.20 -4.98 17.20
N GLN A 122 -5.25 -3.96 18.05
CA GLN A 122 -4.47 -3.93 19.31
C GLN A 122 -4.83 -5.07 20.28
N TYR A 123 -6.05 -5.60 20.20
CA TYR A 123 -6.50 -6.73 21.02
C TYR A 123 -6.23 -8.07 20.33
N LEU A 124 -6.28 -8.11 19.00
CA LEU A 124 -5.96 -9.30 18.21
C LEU A 124 -4.46 -9.59 18.18
N SER A 125 -3.60 -8.58 18.11
CA SER A 125 -2.15 -8.77 18.00
C SER A 125 -1.51 -9.56 19.14
N PRO A 126 -1.81 -9.34 20.45
CA PRO A 126 -1.24 -10.18 21.51
C PRO A 126 -1.79 -11.61 21.49
N VAL A 127 -3.05 -11.80 21.08
CA VAL A 127 -3.66 -13.13 20.96
C VAL A 127 -3.02 -13.92 19.81
N ILE A 128 -2.83 -13.28 18.67
CA ILE A 128 -2.15 -13.88 17.51
C ILE A 128 -0.69 -14.19 17.87
N GLY A 129 0.00 -13.29 18.56
CA GLY A 129 1.36 -13.52 19.05
C GLY A 129 1.45 -14.70 20.01
N LEU A 130 0.48 -14.84 20.92
CA LEU A 130 0.38 -15.97 21.84
C LEU A 130 0.16 -17.29 21.09
N ILE A 131 -0.81 -17.33 20.17
CA ILE A 131 -1.08 -18.51 19.34
C ILE A 131 0.15 -18.88 18.52
N PHE A 132 0.78 -17.90 17.88
CA PHE A 132 2.01 -18.10 17.12
C PHE A 132 3.13 -18.66 18.00
N SER A 133 3.29 -18.13 19.21
CA SER A 133 4.32 -18.60 20.16
C SER A 133 4.07 -20.02 20.63
N LEU A 134 2.82 -20.39 20.88
CA LEU A 134 2.43 -21.77 21.18
C LEU A 134 2.68 -22.72 20.02
N MET A 135 2.43 -22.27 18.78
CA MET A 135 2.57 -23.11 17.60
C MET A 135 4.03 -23.29 17.14
N THR A 136 4.84 -22.24 17.26
CA THR A 136 6.20 -22.21 16.70
C THR A 136 7.30 -22.33 17.75
N GLY A 137 6.98 -22.12 19.02
CA GLY A 137 7.95 -22.06 20.12
C GLY A 137 8.78 -20.76 20.15
N PHE A 138 8.54 -19.83 19.22
CA PHE A 138 9.21 -18.53 19.15
C PHE A 138 8.29 -17.40 19.64
N SER A 139 8.80 -16.50 20.49
CA SER A 139 8.06 -15.29 20.87
C SER A 139 8.25 -14.22 19.79
N LEU A 140 7.12 -13.69 19.29
CA LEU A 140 7.06 -12.44 18.53
C LEU A 140 7.19 -11.24 19.48
#